data_AF-A0A0D8MSK7-F1
#
_entry.id   AF-A0A0D8MSK7-F1
#
_cell.length_a   1.000
_cell.length_b   1.000
_cell.length_c   1.000
_cell.angle_alpha   90.00
_cell.angle_beta   90.00
_cell.angle_gamma   90.00
#
_symmetry.space_group_name_H-M   'P 1'
#
loop_
_entity.id
_entity.type
_entity.pdbx_description
1 polymer ?
#
loop_
_entity_poly.entity_id
_entity_poly.type
_entity_poly.pdbx_seq_one_letter_code
_entity_poly.pdbx_strand_id
1 'polypeptide(L)' 'MFEFLFLLTFALVLVFTGVSIIGMMIAVAAGFAIMAVVGMLGLVIKLLPWILLIAVVIWLVRDNKEVQNYKERLSRSRRY' A
#
# COMPACT_ATOMS: atom_id res chain seq x y z
N MET A 1 13.76 4.67 -5.32
CA MET A 1 14.81 5.16 -4.41
C MET A 1 14.36 6.51 -3.91
N PHE A 2 13.53 6.50 -2.88
CA PHE A 2 12.85 7.69 -2.32
C PHE A 2 13.84 8.65 -1.65
N GLU A 3 15.02 8.13 -1.32
CA GLU A 3 16.15 8.80 -0.69
C GLU A 3 16.63 10.02 -1.47
N PHE A 4 16.61 9.98 -2.81
CA PHE A 4 17.04 11.12 -3.64
C PHE A 4 16.06 12.31 -3.60
N LEU A 5 14.75 12.05 -3.54
CA LEU A 5 13.74 13.13 -3.45
C LEU A 5 13.82 13.84 -2.09
N PHE A 6 14.13 13.10 -1.03
CA PHE A 6 14.38 13.66 0.28
C PHE A 6 15.64 14.55 0.27
N LEU A 7 16.75 14.05 -0.27
CA LEU A 7 18.00 14.82 -0.36
C LEU A 7 17.84 16.10 -1.20
N LEU A 8 17.12 16.02 -2.33
CA LEU A 8 16.85 17.19 -3.20
C LEU A 8 16.00 18.24 -2.48
N THR A 9 14.92 17.81 -1.83
CA THR A 9 14.01 18.72 -1.09
C THR A 9 14.70 19.31 0.13
N PHE A 10 15.48 18.51 0.87
CA PHE A 10 16.26 18.96 2.01
C PHE A 10 17.31 20.00 1.59
N ALA A 11 18.03 19.76 0.50
CA ALA A 11 19.00 20.70 -0.04
C ALA A 11 18.32 22.00 -0.50
N LEU A 12 17.16 21.92 -1.18
CA LEU A 12 16.37 23.08 -1.57
C LEU A 12 15.97 23.92 -0.35
N VAL A 13 15.42 23.32 0.70
CA VAL A 13 15.02 24.04 1.92
C VAL A 13 16.22 24.70 2.59
N LEU A 14 17.37 24.03 2.68
CA LEU A 14 18.62 24.60 3.23
C LEU A 14 19.13 25.80 2.42
N VAL A 15 19.05 25.73 1.09
CA VAL A 15 19.45 26.85 0.21
C VAL A 15 18.47 28.02 0.37
N PHE A 16 17.17 27.76 0.42
CA PHE A 16 16.13 28.81 0.55
C PHE A 16 16.06 29.46 1.93
N THR A 17 16.44 28.76 3.00
CA THR A 17 16.42 29.30 4.38
C THR A 17 17.70 30.04 4.77
N GLY A 18 18.73 30.01 3.92
CA GLY A 18 20.09 30.41 4.28
C GLY A 18 20.69 29.41 5.27
N VAL A 19 21.99 29.16 5.21
CA VAL A 19 22.68 28.16 6.07
C VAL A 19 22.70 28.65 7.53
N SER A 20 21.55 28.55 8.20
CA SER A 20 21.32 28.90 9.59
C SER A 20 20.95 27.63 10.36
N ILE A 21 21.50 27.49 11.57
CA ILE A 21 21.31 26.34 12.46
C ILE A 21 19.82 26.12 12.76
N ILE A 22 19.03 27.20 12.86
CA ILE A 22 17.59 27.14 13.09
C ILE A 22 16.87 26.54 11.87
N GLY A 23 17.27 26.93 10.66
CA GLY A 23 16.71 26.39 9.41
C GLY A 23 17.00 24.89 9.28
N MET A 24 18.21 24.46 9.64
CA MET A 24 18.57 23.03 9.67
C MET A 24 17.71 22.23 10.66
N MET A 25 17.48 22.75 11.87
CA MET A 25 16.63 22.11 12.87
C MET A 25 15.18 21.94 12.38
N ILE A 26 14.62 22.99 11.76
CA ILE A 26 13.26 22.95 11.19
C ILE A 26 13.20 21.98 10.01
N ALA A 27 14.22 21.97 9.14
CA ALA A 27 14.28 21.06 7.99
C ALA A 27 14.35 19.59 8.42
N VAL A 28 15.10 19.27 9.47
CA VAL A 28 15.16 17.90 10.03
C VAL A 28 13.81 17.50 10.61
N ALA A 29 13.19 18.36 11.42
CA ALA A 29 11.88 18.09 12.01
C ALA A 29 10.79 17.92 10.93
N ALA A 30 10.75 18.80 9.93
CA ALA A 30 9.82 18.72 8.81
C ALA A 30 10.06 17.48 7.95
N GLY A 31 11.33 17.18 7.64
CA GLY A 31 11.71 15.99 6.88
C GLY A 31 11.28 14.70 7.57
N PHE A 32 11.47 14.62 8.89
CA PHE A 32 11.03 13.47 9.70
C PHE A 32 9.51 13.34 9.72
N ALA A 33 8.78 14.43 9.91
CA ALA A 33 7.32 14.44 9.88
C ALA A 33 6.77 13.99 8.51
N ILE A 34 7.33 14.51 7.42
CA ILE A 34 6.94 14.16 6.06
C ILE A 34 7.24 12.68 5.79
N MET A 35 8.43 12.19 6.13
CA MET A 35 8.77 10.77 5.95
C MET A 35 7.89 9.84 6.78
N ALA A 36 7.54 10.22 8.01
CA ALA A 36 6.63 9.44 8.84
C ALA A 36 5.25 9.32 8.19
N VAL A 37 4.67 10.44 7.75
CA VAL A 37 3.35 10.46 7.10
C VAL A 37 3.38 9.71 5.76
N VAL A 38 4.35 10.00 4.90
CA VAL A 38 4.47 9.35 3.59
C VAL A 38 4.79 7.87 3.72
N GLY A 39 5.60 7.47 4.71
CA GLY A 39 5.88 6.07 5.01
C GLY A 39 4.63 5.31 5.45
N MET A 40 3.85 5.87 6.37
CA MET A 40 2.60 5.26 6.84
C MET A 40 1.57 5.14 5.71
N LEU A 41 1.34 6.23 4.96
CA LEU A 41 0.43 6.21 3.81
C LEU A 41 0.94 5.28 2.70
N GLY A 42 2.24 5.26 2.46
CA GLY A 42 2.87 4.37 1.50
C GLY A 42 2.65 2.90 1.83
N LEU A 43 2.70 2.51 3.11
CA LEU A 43 2.37 1.15 3.54
C LEU A 43 0.90 0.81 3.28
N VAL A 44 -0.04 1.70 3.63
CA VAL A 44 -1.47 1.48 3.42
C VAL A 44 -1.78 1.33 1.92
N ILE A 45 -1.30 2.26 1.10
CA ILE A 45 -1.50 2.24 -0.35
C ILE A 45 -0.81 1.03 -0.98
N LYS A 46 0.34 0.59 -0.46
CA LYS A 46 1.04 -0.60 -0.97
C LYS A 46 0.33 -1.88 -0.60
N LEU A 47 -0.30 -1.98 0.56
CA LEU A 47 -0.96 -3.20 1.06
C LEU A 47 -2.39 -3.38 0.50
N LEU A 48 -3.10 -2.29 0.23
CA LEU A 48 -4.47 -2.32 -0.31
C LEU A 48 -4.63 -3.20 -1.57
N PRO A 49 -3.75 -3.09 -2.60
CA PRO A 49 -3.84 -3.90 -3.82
C PRO A 49 -3.70 -5.40 -3.54
N TRP A 50 -2.88 -5.79 -2.56
CA TRP A 50 -2.68 -7.20 -2.20
C TRP A 50 -3.92 -7.78 -1.52
N ILE A 51 -4.56 -7.02 -0.64
CA ILE A 51 -5.80 -7.45 0.02
C ILE A 51 -6.90 -7.63 -1.03
N LEU A 52 -7.05 -6.68 -1.96
CA LEU A 52 -7.99 -6.80 -3.08
C LEU A 52 -7.68 -8.00 -3.97
N LEU A 53 -6.41 -8.24 -4.32
CA LEU A 53 -5.99 -9.40 -5.09
C LEU A 53 -6.39 -10.72 -4.42
N ILE A 54 -6.11 -10.86 -3.11
CA ILE A 54 -6.48 -12.07 -2.36
C ILE A 54 -8.00 -12.27 -2.35
N ALA A 55 -8.77 -11.19 -2.15
CA ALA A 55 -10.23 -11.26 -2.18
C ALA A 55 -10.77 -11.73 -3.54
N VAL A 56 -10.20 -11.21 -4.65
CA VAL A 56 -10.56 -11.64 -6.01
C VAL A 56 -10.23 -13.11 -6.25
N VAL A 57 -9.06 -13.58 -5.80
CA VAL A 57 -8.66 -14.99 -5.93
C VAL A 57 -9.61 -15.91 -5.16
N ILE A 58 -9.99 -15.56 -3.92
CA ILE A 58 -10.94 -16.34 -3.12
C ILE A 58 -12.32 -16.38 -3.80
N TRP A 59 -12.78 -15.25 -4.34
CA TRP A 59 -14.06 -15.18 -5.03
C TRP A 59 -14.10 -16.11 -6.25
N LEU A 60 -13.06 -16.11 -7.08
CA LEU A 60 -12.93 -16.96 -8.26
C LEU A 60 -12.91 -18.46 -7.90
N VAL A 61 -12.21 -18.82 -6.82
CA VAL A 61 -12.16 -20.22 -6.34
C VAL A 61 -13.49 -20.64 -5.72
N ARG A 62 -14.15 -19.75 -4.97
CA ARG A 62 -15.43 -20.05 -4.31
C ARG A 62 -16.54 -20.30 -5.33
N ASP A 63 -16.65 -19.45 -6.34
CA ASP A 63 -17.66 -19.57 -7.40
C ASP A 63 -17.54 -20.92 -8.12
N ASN A 64 -16.31 -21.31 -8.49
CA ASN A 64 -16.06 -22.60 -9.12
C ASN A 64 -16.44 -23.80 -8.24
N LYS A 65 -16.19 -23.72 -6.92
CA LYS A 65 -16.54 -24.80 -5.98
C LYS A 65 -18.05 -24.90 -5.75
N GLU A 66 -18.78 -23.79 -5.76
CA GLU A 66 -20.24 -23.78 -5.65
C GLU A 66 -20.89 -24.44 -6.88
N VAL A 67 -20.41 -24.10 -8.07
CA VAL A 67 -20.88 -24.71 -9.34
C VAL A 67 -20.65 -26.23 -9.36
N GLN A 68 -19.49 -26.69 -8.90
CA GLN A 68 -19.16 -28.13 -8.83
C GLN A 68 -20.08 -28.87 -7.84
N ASN A 69 -20.26 -28.33 -6.64
CA ASN A 69 -21.14 -28.92 -5.61
C ASN A 69 -22.60 -29.01 -6.07
N TYR A 70 -23.08 -28.02 -6.82
CA TYR A 70 -24.44 -28.02 -7.36
C TYR A 70 -24.63 -29.15 -8.39
N LYS A 71 -23.65 -29.36 -9.29
CA LYS A 71 -23.67 -30.46 -10.25
C LYS A 71 -23.63 -31.84 -9.59
N GLU A 72 -22.80 -32.03 -8.56
CA GLU A 72 -22.74 -33.31 -7.83
C GLU A 72 -24.04 -33.61 -7.07
N ARG A 73 -24.67 -32.60 -6.47
CA ARG A 73 -25.97 -32.76 -5.81
C ARG A 73 -27.06 -33.15 -6.80
N LEU A 74 -27.08 -32.52 -7.98
CA LEU A 74 -28.02 -32.86 -9.04
C LEU A 74 -27.76 -34.25 -9.64
N SER A 75 -26.50 -34.67 -9.79
CA SER A 75 -26.19 -36.02 -10.30
C SER A 75 -26.58 -37.10 -9.29
N ARG A 76 -26.47 -36.81 -7.98
CA ARG A 76 -26.88 -37.73 -6.91
C ARG A 76 -28.41 -37.87 -6.82
N SER A 77 -29.14 -36.77 -6.99
CA SER A 77 -30.61 -36.79 -6.99
C SER A 77 -31.23 -37.51 -8.20
N ARG A 78 -30.48 -37.70 -9.29
CA ARG A 78 -30.93 -38.40 -10.50
C ARG A 78 -30.66 -39.90 -10.49
N ARG A 79 -30.04 -40.42 -9.41
CA ARG A 79 -29.71 -41.84 -9.21
C ARG A 79 -30.65 -42.55 -8.21
N TYR A 80 -31.67 -41.86 -7.71
CA TYR A 80 -32.78 -42.43 -6.96
C TYR A 80 -34.05 -42.27 -7.79
#